data_AF-A0A6G0MQR7-F1
#
_entry.id   AF-A0A6G0MQR7-F1
#
_cell.length_a   1.000
_cell.length_b   1.000
_cell.length_c   1.000
_cell.angle_alpha   90.00
_cell.angle_beta   90.00
_cell.angle_gamma   90.00
#
_symmetry.space_group_name_H-M   'P 1'
#
loop_
_entity.id
_entity.type
_entity.pdbx_description
1 polymer ?
#
loop_
_entity_poly.entity_id
_entity_poly.type
_entity_poly.pdbx_seq_one_letter_code
_entity_poly.pdbx_strand_id
1 'polypeptide(L)'
;MARQFFQRRSDLKKHKYVVAARRVHQISVMRWMLENGAPLDVATAINISLPKGVYDTKQKDYTTYFEVTWWLKENDRVALVVEGLSDKNHHKLLLWVLQNTFFQLDSRLAIRRAIKSAPRDTIEWLFENLLDPAIRTWCFED
;
A
#
# COMPACT_ATOMS: atom_id res chain seq x y z
N MET A 1 17.44 -17.62 -17.59
CA MET A 1 18.32 -16.47 -17.88
C MET A 1 17.89 -15.19 -17.13
N ALA A 2 16.62 -14.76 -17.23
CA ALA A 2 16.13 -13.53 -16.59
C ALA A 2 16.27 -13.49 -15.05
N ARG A 3 15.96 -14.59 -14.34
CA ARG A 3 16.10 -14.67 -12.87
C ARG A 3 17.55 -14.47 -12.40
N GLN A 4 18.50 -15.20 -13.00
CA GLN A 4 19.93 -15.06 -12.67
C GLN A 4 20.46 -13.66 -13.01
N PHE A 5 20.02 -13.09 -14.15
CA PHE A 5 20.35 -11.71 -14.49
C PHE A 5 19.87 -10.74 -13.41
N PHE A 6 18.63 -10.88 -12.95
CA PHE A 6 18.01 -10.02 -11.96
C PHE A 6 18.65 -10.15 -10.57
N GLN A 7 18.91 -11.38 -10.14
CA GLN A 7 19.54 -11.67 -8.84
C GLN A 7 20.95 -11.08 -8.71
N ARG A 8 21.70 -10.98 -9.82
CA ARG A 8 23.04 -10.36 -9.85
C ARG A 8 23.01 -8.83 -9.76
N ARG A 9 21.85 -8.20 -9.74
CA ARG A 9 21.72 -6.73 -9.70
C ARG A 9 21.73 -6.24 -8.27
N SER A 10 22.32 -5.06 -8.07
CA SER A 10 22.19 -4.34 -6.80
C SER A 10 20.74 -3.97 -6.54
N ASP A 11 20.39 -3.81 -5.27
CA ASP A 11 19.05 -3.46 -4.85
C ASP A 11 18.58 -2.11 -5.44
N LEU A 12 19.50 -1.15 -5.57
CA LEU A 12 19.23 0.10 -6.29
C LEU A 12 18.80 -0.12 -7.75
N LYS A 13 19.41 -1.08 -8.47
CA LYS A 13 19.03 -1.40 -9.85
C LYS A 13 17.68 -2.13 -9.88
N LYS A 14 17.45 -3.08 -8.97
CA LYS A 14 16.17 -3.79 -8.86
C LYS A 14 15.02 -2.81 -8.60
N HIS A 15 15.21 -1.88 -7.66
CA HIS A 15 14.26 -0.82 -7.36
C HIS A 15 13.92 0.02 -8.59
N LYS A 16 14.94 0.47 -9.35
CA LYS A 16 14.72 1.21 -10.61
C LYS A 16 13.89 0.42 -11.63
N TYR A 17 14.06 -0.90 -11.68
CA TYR A 17 13.25 -1.75 -12.57
C TYR A 17 11.80 -1.85 -12.14
N VAL A 18 11.52 -1.93 -10.83
CA VAL A 18 10.14 -1.91 -10.30
C VAL A 18 9.44 -0.61 -10.69
N VAL A 19 10.09 0.53 -10.48
CA VAL A 19 9.54 1.85 -10.86
C VAL A 19 9.36 1.97 -12.38
N ALA A 20 10.29 1.44 -13.17
CA ALA A 20 10.17 1.43 -14.63
C ALA A 20 8.99 0.56 -15.11
N ALA A 21 8.78 -0.61 -14.49
CA ALA A 21 7.67 -1.51 -14.82
C ALA A 21 6.30 -0.85 -14.56
N ARG A 22 6.19 0.03 -13.56
CA ARG A 22 4.99 0.84 -13.34
C ARG A 22 4.70 1.79 -14.51
N ARG A 23 5.72 2.46 -15.06
CA ARG A 23 5.57 3.41 -16.17
C ARG A 23 5.08 2.75 -17.46
N VAL A 24 5.33 1.46 -17.62
CA VAL A 24 4.85 0.66 -18.76
C VAL A 24 3.61 -0.17 -18.41
N HIS A 25 3.00 0.07 -17.23
CA HIS A 25 1.79 -0.57 -16.74
C HIS A 25 1.86 -2.11 -16.65
N GLN A 26 3.03 -2.65 -16.33
CA GLN A 26 3.28 -4.10 -16.28
C GLN A 26 3.27 -4.62 -14.84
N ILE A 27 2.08 -4.74 -14.23
CA ILE A 27 1.96 -5.21 -12.84
C ILE A 27 2.54 -6.62 -12.65
N SER A 28 2.33 -7.53 -13.59
CA SER A 28 2.88 -8.89 -13.52
C SER A 28 4.41 -8.91 -13.46
N VAL A 29 5.05 -7.96 -14.16
CA VAL A 29 6.51 -7.81 -14.13
C VAL A 29 6.97 -7.21 -12.80
N MET A 30 6.26 -6.21 -12.27
CA MET A 30 6.53 -5.67 -10.93
C MET A 30 6.41 -6.76 -9.86
N ARG A 31 5.30 -7.50 -9.87
CA ARG A 31 5.06 -8.64 -8.97
C ARG A 31 6.21 -9.63 -9.02
N TRP A 32 6.60 -10.06 -10.22
CA TRP A 32 7.72 -10.98 -10.37
C TRP A 32 9.03 -10.43 -9.78
N MET A 33 9.32 -9.14 -9.97
CA MET A 33 10.53 -8.51 -9.40
C MET A 33 10.50 -8.47 -7.87
N LEU A 34 9.35 -8.12 -7.28
CA LEU A 34 9.13 -8.07 -5.83
C LEU A 34 9.29 -9.46 -5.20
N GLU A 35 8.62 -10.47 -5.78
CA GLU A 35 8.74 -11.88 -5.37
C GLU A 35 10.17 -12.44 -5.53
N ASN A 36 11.00 -11.81 -6.35
CA ASN A 36 12.41 -12.18 -6.55
C ASN A 36 13.41 -11.26 -5.81
N GLY A 37 12.94 -10.53 -4.79
CA GLY A 37 13.80 -9.81 -3.85
C GLY A 37 14.22 -8.41 -4.33
N ALA A 38 13.37 -7.74 -5.10
CA ALA A 38 13.46 -6.29 -5.20
C ALA A 38 13.07 -5.66 -3.85
N PRO A 39 13.80 -4.65 -3.34
CA PRO A 39 13.34 -3.90 -2.19
C PRO A 39 12.09 -3.08 -2.56
N LEU A 40 11.16 -2.99 -1.61
CA LEU A 40 9.99 -2.13 -1.69
C LEU A 40 9.83 -1.41 -0.35
N ASP A 41 9.98 -0.10 -0.37
CA ASP A 41 9.70 0.78 0.76
C ASP A 41 8.30 1.41 0.63
N VAL A 42 7.80 1.97 1.74
CA VAL A 42 6.47 2.57 1.84
C VAL A 42 6.28 3.70 0.81
N ALA A 43 7.24 4.61 0.70
CA ALA A 43 7.16 5.76 -0.21
C ALA A 43 7.03 5.31 -1.68
N THR A 44 7.76 4.26 -2.05
CA THR A 44 7.71 3.66 -3.39
C THR A 44 6.40 2.95 -3.64
N ALA A 45 5.89 2.19 -2.65
CA ALA A 45 4.59 1.54 -2.75
C ALA A 45 3.45 2.57 -2.93
N ILE A 46 3.49 3.69 -2.19
CA ILE A 46 2.55 4.80 -2.34
C ILE A 46 2.66 5.41 -3.74
N ASN A 47 3.87 5.69 -4.23
CA ASN A 47 4.07 6.26 -5.58
C ASN A 47 3.51 5.36 -6.68
N ILE A 48 3.72 4.04 -6.56
CA ILE A 48 3.20 3.05 -7.50
C ILE A 48 1.67 3.01 -7.46
N SER A 49 1.09 3.03 -6.25
CA SER A 49 -0.35 2.96 -6.00
C SER A 49 -1.10 4.23 -6.41
N LEU A 50 -0.48 5.39 -6.15
CA LEU A 50 -1.07 6.72 -6.29
C LEU A 50 -0.13 7.61 -7.12
N PRO A 51 -0.09 7.45 -8.44
CA PRO A 51 0.82 8.23 -9.27
C PRO A 51 0.48 9.73 -9.19
N LYS A 52 1.47 10.55 -8.82
CA LYS A 52 1.36 12.01 -8.88
C LYS A 52 1.57 12.46 -10.34
N GLY A 53 0.53 12.95 -11.01
CA GLY A 53 0.67 13.64 -12.30
C GLY A 53 -0.40 13.34 -13.35
N VAL A 54 -0.63 14.33 -14.21
CA VAL A 54 -1.75 14.54 -15.17
C VAL A 54 -1.74 13.60 -16.40
N TYR A 55 -0.79 12.66 -16.51
CA TYR A 55 -0.56 11.93 -17.77
C TYR A 55 -1.35 10.64 -17.98
N ASP A 56 -2.26 10.27 -17.08
CA ASP A 56 -3.09 9.08 -17.31
C ASP A 56 -4.55 9.26 -16.86
N THR A 57 -5.22 10.22 -17.47
CA THR A 57 -6.66 10.48 -17.35
C THR A 57 -7.55 9.35 -17.91
N LYS A 58 -6.99 8.21 -18.32
CA LYS A 58 -7.73 7.05 -18.86
C LYS A 58 -7.65 5.79 -18.00
N GLN A 59 -6.89 5.78 -16.91
CA GLN A 59 -6.75 4.59 -16.07
C GLN A 59 -7.95 4.48 -15.11
N LYS A 60 -8.98 3.76 -15.57
CA LYS A 60 -10.28 3.62 -14.87
C LYS A 60 -10.21 2.67 -13.65
N ASP A 61 -9.09 2.00 -13.42
CA ASP A 61 -8.97 1.00 -12.37
C ASP A 61 -7.65 1.12 -11.57
N TYR A 62 -7.61 2.08 -10.66
CA TYR A 62 -6.49 2.30 -9.75
C TYR A 62 -6.30 1.15 -8.74
N THR A 63 -7.32 0.30 -8.55
CA THR A 63 -7.28 -0.74 -7.52
C THR A 63 -6.24 -1.82 -7.83
N THR A 64 -5.96 -2.05 -9.12
CA THR A 64 -4.95 -3.01 -9.57
C THR A 64 -3.57 -2.71 -8.97
N TYR A 65 -3.20 -1.44 -8.81
CA TYR A 65 -1.88 -1.07 -8.27
C TYR A 65 -1.82 -1.06 -6.74
N PHE A 66 -2.96 -1.06 -6.04
CA PHE A 66 -2.99 -1.12 -4.58
C PHE A 66 -2.49 -2.48 -4.06
N GLU A 67 -2.62 -3.53 -4.87
CA GLU A 67 -2.04 -4.85 -4.60
C GLU A 67 -0.53 -4.77 -4.34
N VAL A 68 0.17 -3.74 -4.83
CA VAL A 68 1.60 -3.54 -4.55
C VAL A 68 1.91 -3.56 -3.04
N THR A 69 0.96 -3.13 -2.23
CA THR A 69 1.08 -3.07 -0.77
C THR A 69 1.11 -4.44 -0.11
N TRP A 70 0.64 -5.51 -0.76
CA TRP A 70 0.73 -6.87 -0.22
C TRP A 70 2.17 -7.36 -0.10
N TRP A 71 3.08 -6.88 -0.95
CA TRP A 71 4.50 -7.23 -0.91
C TRP A 71 5.32 -6.41 0.10
N LEU A 72 4.70 -5.42 0.76
CA LEU A 72 5.32 -4.76 1.90
C LEU A 72 5.42 -5.71 3.09
N LYS A 73 6.40 -5.49 3.96
CA LYS A 73 6.41 -6.15 5.28
C LYS A 73 5.26 -5.63 6.12
N GLU A 74 4.86 -6.39 7.13
CA GLU A 74 3.72 -6.02 7.96
C GLU A 74 3.90 -4.65 8.63
N ASN A 75 5.07 -4.37 9.19
CA ASN A 75 5.38 -3.06 9.79
C ASN A 75 5.29 -1.91 8.77
N ASP A 76 5.68 -2.16 7.52
CA ASP A 76 5.59 -1.16 6.45
C ASP A 76 4.14 -0.94 6.03
N ARG A 77 3.29 -1.97 6.04
CA ARG A 77 1.85 -1.83 5.84
C ARG A 77 1.19 -1.04 6.97
N VAL A 78 1.61 -1.26 8.22
CA VAL A 78 1.15 -0.46 9.37
C VAL A 78 1.56 1.00 9.18
N ALA A 79 2.82 1.27 8.83
CA ALA A 79 3.30 2.63 8.57
C ALA A 79 2.49 3.31 7.43
N LEU A 80 2.19 2.59 6.36
CA LEU A 80 1.34 3.07 5.27
C LEU A 80 -0.08 3.43 5.76
N VAL A 81 -0.69 2.60 6.61
CA VAL A 81 -1.99 2.92 7.23
C VAL A 81 -1.87 4.18 8.10
N VAL A 82 -0.83 4.30 8.92
CA VAL A 82 -0.64 5.50 9.76
C VAL A 82 -0.46 6.77 8.91
N GLU A 83 0.32 6.70 7.83
CA GLU A 83 0.48 7.80 6.88
C GLU A 83 -0.86 8.15 6.20
N GLY A 84 -1.64 7.13 5.85
CA GLY A 84 -2.96 7.29 5.28
C GLY A 84 -3.99 7.94 6.20
N LEU A 85 -3.83 7.84 7.51
CA LEU A 85 -4.66 8.56 8.49
C LEU A 85 -4.29 10.04 8.60
N SER A 86 -3.12 10.43 8.11
CA SER A 86 -2.62 11.81 8.19
C SER A 86 -2.76 12.57 6.86
N ASP A 87 -2.73 11.87 5.72
CA ASP A 87 -2.84 12.46 4.39
C ASP A 87 -4.11 11.99 3.67
N LYS A 88 -5.04 12.93 3.43
CA LYS A 88 -6.30 12.69 2.72
C LYS A 88 -6.12 12.13 1.31
N ASN A 89 -4.97 12.39 0.67
CA ASN A 89 -4.67 11.84 -0.65
C ASN A 89 -4.47 10.31 -0.61
N HIS A 90 -4.15 9.77 0.56
CA HIS A 90 -3.85 8.35 0.76
C HIS A 90 -5.05 7.56 1.30
N HIS A 91 -6.18 8.22 1.61
CA HIS A 91 -7.38 7.61 2.17
C HIS A 91 -7.89 6.36 1.41
N LYS A 92 -7.95 6.42 0.07
CA LYS A 92 -8.40 5.29 -0.74
C LYS A 92 -7.47 4.08 -0.62
N LEU A 93 -6.16 4.33 -0.57
CA LEU A 93 -5.15 3.30 -0.41
C LEU A 93 -5.21 2.69 0.99
N LEU A 94 -5.31 3.54 2.02
CA LEU A 94 -5.53 3.12 3.40
C LEU A 94 -6.75 2.20 3.53
N LEU A 95 -7.89 2.63 2.99
CA LEU A 95 -9.14 1.88 3.08
C LEU A 95 -8.99 0.52 2.41
N TRP A 96 -8.40 0.49 1.22
CA TRP A 96 -8.13 -0.76 0.52
C TRP A 96 -7.21 -1.68 1.31
N VAL A 97 -6.13 -1.16 1.89
CA VAL A 97 -5.18 -1.95 2.70
C VAL A 97 -5.88 -2.55 3.91
N LEU A 98 -6.69 -1.77 4.63
CA LEU A 98 -7.47 -2.26 5.77
C LEU A 98 -8.44 -3.37 5.36
N GLN A 99 -9.12 -3.22 4.23
CA GLN A 99 -10.11 -4.17 3.74
C GLN A 99 -9.52 -5.46 3.14
N ASN A 100 -8.30 -5.39 2.60
CA ASN A 100 -7.69 -6.48 1.83
C ASN A 100 -6.44 -7.08 2.48
N THR A 101 -6.17 -6.76 3.76
CA THR A 101 -5.00 -7.27 4.47
C THR A 101 -5.39 -7.85 5.82
N PHE A 102 -4.92 -9.07 6.09
CA PHE A 102 -4.92 -9.61 7.44
C PHE A 102 -3.73 -9.04 8.23
N PHE A 103 -4.03 -8.30 9.29
CA PHE A 103 -3.04 -7.82 10.25
C PHE A 103 -2.98 -8.73 11.48
N GLN A 104 -1.77 -8.96 12.01
CA GLN A 104 -1.56 -9.60 13.31
C GLN A 104 -2.06 -8.70 14.44
N LEU A 105 -2.23 -9.29 15.63
CA LEU A 105 -2.81 -8.59 16.78
C LEU A 105 -2.04 -7.32 17.15
N ASP A 106 -0.70 -7.39 17.23
CA ASP A 106 0.14 -6.23 17.58
C ASP A 106 0.00 -5.08 16.56
N SER A 107 -0.06 -5.42 15.28
CA SER A 107 -0.30 -4.47 14.19
C SER A 107 -1.68 -3.84 14.28
N ARG A 108 -2.73 -4.62 14.60
CA ARG A 108 -4.09 -4.10 14.82
C ARG A 108 -4.12 -3.12 15.98
N LEU A 109 -3.44 -3.43 17.09
CA LEU A 109 -3.35 -2.53 18.24
C LEU A 109 -2.62 -1.22 17.88
N ALA A 110 -1.54 -1.29 17.11
CA ALA A 110 -0.84 -0.11 16.62
C ALA A 110 -1.72 0.76 15.72
N ILE A 111 -2.41 0.15 14.75
CA ILE A 111 -3.35 0.84 13.85
C ILE A 111 -4.48 1.49 14.65
N ARG A 112 -5.09 0.77 15.59
CA ARG A 112 -6.17 1.29 16.45
C ARG A 112 -5.72 2.51 17.25
N ARG A 113 -4.53 2.47 17.86
CA ARG A 113 -3.96 3.63 18.57
C ARG A 113 -3.76 4.82 17.65
N ALA A 114 -3.31 4.59 16.42
CA ALA A 114 -3.16 5.64 15.42
C ALA A 114 -4.53 6.22 15.01
N ILE A 115 -5.55 5.39 14.80
CA ILE A 115 -6.93 5.84 14.52
C ILE A 115 -7.45 6.73 15.65
N LYS A 116 -7.29 6.31 16.92
CA LYS A 116 -7.73 7.11 18.09
C LYS A 116 -7.03 8.48 18.18
N SER A 117 -5.86 8.62 17.56
CA SER A 117 -5.07 9.86 17.54
C SER A 117 -5.26 10.67 16.25
N ALA A 118 -6.02 10.16 15.27
CA ALA A 118 -6.21 10.80 13.98
C ALA A 118 -7.17 12.00 14.08
N PRO A 119 -7.14 12.92 13.10
CA PRO A 119 -8.11 13.99 13.01
C PRO A 119 -9.56 13.45 12.99
N ARG A 120 -10.46 14.13 13.71
CA ARG A 120 -11.86 13.69 13.88
C ARG A 120 -12.57 13.44 12.54
N ASP A 121 -12.37 14.32 11.57
CA ASP A 121 -12.93 14.20 10.22
C ASP A 121 -12.42 12.95 9.49
N THR A 122 -11.17 12.54 9.74
CA THR A 122 -10.59 11.31 9.20
C THR A 122 -11.17 10.07 9.87
N ILE A 123 -11.40 10.11 11.18
CA ILE A 123 -12.07 9.03 11.93
C ILE A 123 -13.50 8.83 11.42
N GLU A 124 -14.27 9.92 11.30
CA GLU A 124 -15.65 9.90 10.79
C GLU A 124 -15.69 9.35 9.36
N TRP A 125 -14.83 9.86 8.48
CA TRP A 125 -14.70 9.35 7.11
C TRP A 125 -14.37 7.85 7.08
N LEU A 126 -13.42 7.39 7.90
CA LEU A 126 -13.02 5.98 7.94
C LEU A 126 -14.17 5.08 8.42
N PHE A 127 -14.93 5.53 9.43
CA PHE A 127 -16.07 4.79 9.95
C PHE A 127 -17.17 4.60 8.90
N GLU A 128 -17.46 5.65 8.12
CA GLU A 128 -18.47 5.62 7.04
C GLU A 128 -18.05 4.73 5.87
N ASN A 129 -16.75 4.63 5.58
CA ASN A 129 -16.24 3.95 4.38
C ASN A 129 -15.76 2.51 4.63
N LEU A 130 -15.47 2.10 5.87
CA LEU A 130 -15.15 0.72 6.20
C LEU A 130 -16.40 -0.16 6.12
N LEU A 131 -16.63 -0.84 5.01
CA LEU A 131 -17.85 -1.63 4.77
C LEU A 131 -17.89 -2.96 5.51
N ASP A 132 -16.74 -3.57 5.81
CA ASP A 132 -16.66 -4.87 6.48
C ASP A 132 -16.89 -4.69 7.99
N PRO A 133 -17.94 -5.31 8.58
CA PRO A 133 -18.25 -5.16 10.00
C PRO A 133 -17.16 -5.72 10.92
N ALA A 134 -16.48 -6.81 10.54
CA ALA A 134 -15.41 -7.39 11.34
C ALA A 134 -14.21 -6.46 11.38
N ILE A 135 -13.88 -5.83 10.25
CA ILE A 135 -12.78 -4.86 10.17
C ILE A 135 -13.11 -3.60 10.94
N ARG A 136 -14.32 -3.06 10.75
CA ARG A 136 -14.81 -1.90 11.51
C ARG A 136 -14.76 -2.17 13.02
N THR A 137 -15.21 -3.36 13.44
CA THR A 137 -15.20 -3.76 14.85
C THR A 137 -13.80 -3.68 15.44
N TRP A 138 -12.79 -4.38 14.89
CA TRP A 138 -11.46 -4.32 15.52
C TRP A 138 -10.77 -2.95 15.36
N CYS A 139 -11.09 -2.17 14.32
CA CYS A 139 -10.55 -0.82 14.15
C CYS A 139 -11.03 0.16 15.24
N PHE A 140 -12.27 0.02 15.71
CA PHE A 140 -12.93 0.97 16.61
C PHE A 140 -13.33 0.40 17.98
N GLU A 141 -13.02 -0.85 18.25
CA GLU A 141 -13.08 -1.44 19.60
C GLU A 141 -12.27 -0.61 20.61
N ASP A 142 -12.79 -0.51 21.83
CA ASP A 142 -12.10 0.17 22.93
C ASP A 142 -10.85 -0.57 23.41
#